data_AF-A0A1V4WCA0-F1
#
_entry.id   AF-A0A1V4WCA0-F1
#
_cell.length_a   1.000
_cell.length_b   1.000
_cell.length_c   1.000
_cell.angle_alpha   90.00
_cell.angle_beta   90.00
_cell.angle_gamma   90.00
#
_symmetry.space_group_name_H-M   'P 1'
#
loop_
_entity.id
_entity.type
_entity.pdbx_description
1 polymer ?
#
loop_
_entity_poly.entity_id
_entity_poly.type
_entity_poly.pdbx_seq_one_letter_code
_entity_poly.pdbx_strand_id
1 'polypeptide(L)'
;MNGIEDNGKLVSITFSNNYSSDKTMYCAYENGRTFVSKDGSQDWTSLDVELPQSVKLNDICVSSTGKVLAAASDGVYQLIYTSTSVDNYTTVKAKFIVGQLNYKIGGDVWLMDAAPYTFNDRTFVPVRYLAYALGINDSGIQWNSPKNEVTITKDNTTVKLTTAKSIMTVNGKPVVLDVMPQIVDGRIMLPARWIAEAFGAEVYWNAEENSVIIQYREKIINSEE
;
A
#
# COMPACT_ATOMS: atom_id res chain seq x y z
N MET A 1 -4.76 6.61 -5.12
CA MET A 1 -5.24 5.65 -6.13
C MET A 1 -4.90 6.26 -7.47
N ASN A 2 -3.87 5.73 -8.12
CA ASN A 2 -3.58 6.10 -9.50
C ASN A 2 -4.58 5.32 -10.34
N GLY A 3 -5.70 5.95 -10.69
CA GLY A 3 -6.70 5.33 -11.55
C GLY A 3 -6.11 5.05 -12.94
N ILE A 4 -6.82 4.24 -13.72
CA ILE A 4 -6.53 4.13 -15.15
C ILE A 4 -6.78 5.52 -15.77
N GLU A 5 -5.72 6.20 -16.19
CA GLU A 5 -5.83 7.43 -16.99
C GLU A 5 -6.21 7.07 -18.44
N ASP A 6 -7.44 6.63 -18.63
CA ASP A 6 -8.04 6.43 -19.95
C ASP A 6 -9.30 7.28 -20.07
N ASN A 7 -9.29 8.19 -21.06
CA ASN A 7 -10.42 9.06 -21.39
C ASN A 7 -11.55 8.32 -22.15
N GLY A 8 -11.39 7.01 -22.40
CA GLY A 8 -12.41 6.17 -22.99
C GLY A 8 -13.60 5.93 -22.08
N LYS A 9 -14.74 5.54 -22.68
CA LYS A 9 -15.92 5.10 -21.93
C LYS A 9 -15.67 3.70 -21.37
N LEU A 10 -15.60 3.59 -20.04
CA LEU A 10 -15.58 2.30 -19.34
C LEU A 10 -16.90 1.55 -19.60
N VAL A 11 -16.82 0.30 -20.03
CA VAL A 11 -18.00 -0.52 -20.34
C VAL A 11 -18.21 -1.66 -19.35
N SER A 12 -17.15 -2.18 -18.73
CA SER A 12 -17.27 -3.28 -17.78
C SER A 12 -16.09 -3.40 -16.81
N ILE A 13 -16.37 -3.92 -15.61
CA ILE A 13 -15.40 -4.36 -14.61
C ILE A 13 -15.84 -5.74 -14.12
N THR A 14 -14.91 -6.68 -14.02
CA THR A 14 -15.18 -8.04 -13.52
C THR A 14 -14.04 -8.55 -12.63
N PHE A 15 -14.33 -9.58 -11.83
CA PHE A 15 -13.40 -10.16 -10.87
C PHE A 15 -12.94 -11.54 -11.33
N SER A 16 -11.74 -11.95 -10.93
CA SER A 16 -11.34 -13.35 -11.06
C SER A 16 -12.23 -14.26 -10.21
N ASN A 17 -12.28 -15.54 -10.56
CA ASN A 17 -13.00 -16.55 -9.78
C ASN A 17 -12.49 -16.68 -8.33
N ASN A 18 -11.26 -16.24 -8.05
CA ASN A 18 -10.59 -16.35 -6.76
C ASN A 18 -10.18 -14.98 -6.18
N TYR A 19 -10.98 -13.93 -6.46
CA TYR A 19 -10.66 -12.56 -6.05
C TYR A 19 -10.33 -12.41 -4.56
N SER A 20 -10.99 -13.19 -3.69
CA SER A 20 -10.73 -13.16 -2.25
C SER A 20 -9.25 -13.40 -1.90
N SER A 21 -8.56 -14.27 -2.66
CA SER A 21 -7.15 -14.60 -2.49
C SER A 21 -6.22 -13.84 -3.42
N ASP A 22 -6.55 -13.70 -4.70
CA ASP A 22 -5.62 -13.18 -5.72
C ASP A 22 -5.78 -11.68 -6.01
N LYS A 23 -6.83 -11.05 -5.46
CA LYS A 23 -7.19 -9.64 -5.67
C LYS A 23 -7.24 -9.22 -7.15
N THR A 24 -7.50 -10.16 -8.06
CA THR A 24 -7.44 -9.92 -9.50
C THR A 24 -8.76 -9.37 -10.05
N MET A 25 -8.67 -8.24 -10.75
CA MET A 25 -9.77 -7.55 -11.40
C MET A 25 -9.44 -7.26 -12.85
N TYR A 26 -10.46 -7.14 -13.69
CA TYR A 26 -10.34 -6.79 -15.09
C TYR A 26 -11.28 -5.63 -15.38
N CYS A 27 -10.91 -4.78 -16.32
CA CYS A 27 -11.82 -3.77 -16.85
C CYS A 27 -11.64 -3.60 -18.35
N ALA A 28 -12.68 -3.11 -19.00
CA ALA A 28 -12.71 -2.88 -20.44
C ALA A 28 -13.34 -1.52 -20.78
N TYR A 29 -12.81 -0.90 -21.82
CA TYR A 29 -13.28 0.35 -22.38
C TYR A 29 -13.87 0.11 -23.78
N GLU A 30 -14.85 0.94 -24.17
CA GLU A 30 -15.57 0.82 -25.46
C GLU A 30 -14.60 0.84 -26.66
N ASN A 31 -13.47 1.54 -26.53
CA ASN A 31 -12.43 1.70 -27.55
C ASN A 31 -11.52 0.47 -27.71
N GLY A 32 -11.79 -0.64 -27.01
CA GLY A 32 -11.00 -1.88 -27.10
C GLY A 32 -9.88 -2.00 -26.08
N ARG A 33 -9.57 -0.96 -25.31
CA ARG A 33 -8.56 -1.04 -24.26
C ARG A 33 -9.08 -1.86 -23.09
N THR A 34 -8.30 -2.84 -22.68
CA THR A 34 -8.61 -3.68 -21.53
C THR A 34 -7.44 -3.68 -20.57
N PHE A 35 -7.73 -3.83 -19.29
CA PHE A 35 -6.72 -3.81 -18.24
C PHE A 35 -6.99 -4.89 -17.20
N VAL A 36 -5.93 -5.28 -16.51
CA VAL A 36 -5.96 -6.17 -15.35
C VAL A 36 -5.29 -5.49 -14.16
N SER A 37 -5.88 -5.65 -12.99
CA SER A 37 -5.24 -5.38 -11.70
C SER A 37 -5.05 -6.70 -10.98
N LYS A 38 -3.91 -6.90 -10.32
CA LYS A 38 -3.63 -8.09 -9.49
C LYS A 38 -3.53 -7.75 -8.00
N ASP A 39 -3.92 -6.54 -7.62
CA ASP A 39 -3.73 -5.97 -6.28
C ASP A 39 -4.98 -5.25 -5.75
N GLY A 40 -6.14 -5.55 -6.33
CA GLY A 40 -7.41 -4.98 -5.88
C GLY A 40 -7.52 -3.50 -6.26
N SER A 41 -7.25 -3.19 -7.52
CA SER A 41 -7.38 -1.88 -8.18
C SER A 41 -6.33 -0.82 -7.86
N GLN A 42 -5.24 -1.18 -7.17
CA GLN A 42 -4.17 -0.21 -6.88
C GLN A 42 -3.36 0.10 -8.13
N ASP A 43 -3.07 -0.92 -8.94
CA ASP A 43 -2.41 -0.78 -10.24
C ASP A 43 -3.07 -1.59 -11.34
N TRP A 44 -2.85 -1.12 -12.56
CA TRP A 44 -3.47 -1.65 -13.77
C TRP A 44 -2.43 -1.85 -14.86
N THR A 45 -2.47 -3.01 -15.50
CA THR A 45 -1.65 -3.37 -16.67
C THR A 45 -2.56 -3.57 -17.86
N SER A 46 -2.19 -3.07 -19.04
CA SER A 46 -2.97 -3.31 -20.25
C SER A 46 -2.98 -4.79 -20.60
N LEU A 47 -4.13 -5.26 -21.05
CA LEU A 47 -4.32 -6.54 -21.70
C LEU A 47 -4.44 -6.27 -23.21
N ASP A 48 -3.66 -7.01 -23.99
CA ASP A 48 -3.78 -6.91 -25.45
C ASP A 48 -5.02 -7.66 -25.93
N VAL A 49 -5.76 -6.99 -26.81
CA VAL A 49 -6.84 -7.57 -27.58
C VAL A 49 -6.60 -7.19 -29.02
N GLU A 50 -6.32 -8.17 -29.86
CA GLU A 50 -6.32 -7.96 -31.30
C GLU A 50 -7.78 -7.80 -31.76
N LEU A 51 -8.29 -6.57 -31.66
CA LEU A 51 -9.58 -6.21 -32.23
C LEU A 51 -9.38 -5.61 -33.62
N PRO A 52 -10.20 -6.01 -34.61
CA PRO A 52 -10.29 -5.30 -35.88
C PRO A 52 -10.61 -3.81 -35.68
N GLN A 53 -10.13 -2.95 -36.58
CA GLN A 53 -10.43 -1.52 -36.50
C GLN A 53 -11.94 -1.27 -36.52
N SER A 54 -12.40 -0.35 -35.67
CA SER A 54 -13.82 0.02 -35.48
C SER A 54 -14.71 -0.95 -34.68
N VAL A 55 -14.15 -2.06 -34.18
CA VAL A 55 -14.87 -2.94 -33.24
C VAL A 55 -14.91 -2.33 -31.85
N LYS A 56 -16.10 -2.29 -31.25
CA LYS A 56 -16.32 -1.75 -29.91
C LYS A 56 -16.56 -2.87 -28.91
N LEU A 57 -15.99 -2.74 -27.71
CA LEU A 57 -16.31 -3.62 -26.60
C LEU A 57 -17.57 -3.13 -25.89
N ASN A 58 -18.43 -4.09 -25.51
CA ASN A 58 -19.65 -3.85 -24.77
C ASN A 58 -19.57 -4.40 -23.34
N ASP A 59 -18.91 -5.54 -23.14
CA ASP A 59 -18.80 -6.19 -21.83
C ASP A 59 -17.61 -7.16 -21.77
N ILE A 60 -17.18 -7.52 -20.56
CA ILE A 60 -16.21 -8.60 -20.31
C ILE A 60 -16.69 -9.51 -19.17
N CYS A 61 -16.36 -10.80 -19.25
CA CYS A 61 -16.65 -11.77 -18.19
C CYS A 61 -15.49 -12.75 -17.97
N VAL A 62 -15.42 -13.33 -16.78
CA VAL A 62 -14.49 -14.43 -16.47
C VAL A 62 -15.28 -15.74 -16.46
N SER A 63 -14.88 -16.67 -17.32
CA SER A 63 -15.45 -18.02 -17.37
C SER A 63 -15.04 -18.85 -16.15
N SER A 64 -15.74 -19.95 -15.88
CA SER A 64 -15.40 -20.88 -14.79
C SER A 64 -13.98 -21.47 -14.90
N THR A 65 -13.41 -21.55 -16.10
CA THR A 65 -12.03 -21.99 -16.34
C THR A 65 -11.00 -20.87 -16.24
N GLY A 66 -11.41 -19.66 -15.84
CA GLY A 66 -10.53 -18.49 -15.65
C GLY A 66 -10.16 -17.75 -16.95
N LYS A 67 -10.75 -18.10 -18.10
CA LYS A 67 -10.58 -17.32 -19.34
C LYS A 67 -11.40 -16.04 -19.26
N VAL A 68 -10.83 -14.92 -19.71
CA VAL A 68 -11.56 -13.67 -19.84
C VAL A 68 -12.09 -13.54 -21.27
N LEU A 69 -13.40 -13.33 -21.39
CA LEU A 69 -14.11 -13.19 -22.65
C LEU A 69 -14.63 -11.77 -22.78
N ALA A 70 -14.58 -11.21 -23.98
CA ALA A 70 -15.05 -9.88 -24.30
C ALA A 70 -16.18 -9.96 -25.34
N ALA A 71 -17.34 -9.41 -24.99
CA ALA A 71 -18.43 -9.22 -25.92
C ALA A 71 -18.19 -7.91 -26.70
N ALA A 72 -18.13 -8.01 -28.02
CA ALA A 72 -17.90 -6.91 -28.93
C ALA A 72 -19.08 -6.71 -29.88
N SER A 73 -19.05 -5.62 -30.66
CA SER A 73 -20.08 -5.29 -31.65
C SER A 73 -20.26 -6.33 -32.77
N ASP A 74 -19.29 -7.21 -32.96
CA ASP A 74 -19.19 -8.18 -34.07
C ASP A 74 -19.00 -9.63 -33.60
N GLY A 75 -18.88 -9.88 -32.29
CA GLY A 75 -18.69 -11.24 -31.78
C GLY A 75 -18.18 -11.31 -30.35
N VAL A 76 -17.65 -12.48 -29.99
CA VAL A 76 -17.02 -12.73 -28.69
C VAL A 76 -15.56 -13.06 -28.91
N TYR A 77 -14.69 -12.34 -28.21
CA TYR A 77 -13.24 -12.51 -28.26
C TYR A 77 -12.75 -13.10 -26.94
N GLN A 78 -11.72 -13.93 -26.97
CA GLN A 78 -10.99 -14.31 -25.77
C GLN A 78 -9.85 -13.32 -25.57
N LEU A 79 -9.80 -12.65 -24.43
CA LEU A 79 -8.67 -11.81 -24.06
C LEU A 79 -7.47 -12.73 -23.76
N ILE A 80 -6.33 -12.45 -24.38
CA ILE A 80 -5.11 -13.22 -24.17
C ILE A 80 -4.17 -12.41 -23.28
N TYR A 81 -3.70 -13.04 -22.23
CA TYR A 81 -2.67 -12.47 -21.36
C TYR A 81 -1.32 -12.59 -22.09
N THR A 82 -0.93 -11.60 -22.89
CA THR A 82 0.43 -11.47 -23.45
C THR A 82 1.36 -10.89 -22.40
N SER A 83 1.47 -11.53 -21.24
CA SER A 83 2.31 -10.98 -20.18
C SER A 83 3.73 -11.49 -20.26
N THR A 84 4.66 -10.59 -20.55
CA THR A 84 5.76 -10.39 -19.60
C THR A 84 5.22 -9.46 -18.51
N SER A 85 4.49 -10.00 -17.53
CA SER A 85 4.19 -9.21 -16.33
C SER A 85 5.48 -9.12 -15.54
N VAL A 86 6.25 -8.07 -15.78
CA VAL A 86 7.29 -7.68 -14.84
C VAL A 86 6.55 -7.21 -13.59
N ASP A 87 6.69 -7.95 -12.49
CA ASP A 87 6.25 -7.46 -11.19
C ASP A 87 7.09 -6.23 -10.88
N ASN A 88 6.55 -5.05 -11.22
CA ASN A 88 7.20 -3.77 -11.00
C ASN A 88 7.07 -3.34 -9.54
N TYR A 89 6.95 -4.29 -8.61
CA TYR A 89 6.91 -4.03 -7.18
C TYR A 89 7.96 -4.85 -6.47
N THR A 90 8.57 -4.23 -5.47
CA THR A 90 9.34 -4.94 -4.46
C THR A 90 8.58 -4.97 -3.15
N THR A 91 8.81 -6.01 -2.35
CA THR A 91 8.30 -6.06 -0.99
C THR A 91 9.36 -5.47 -0.06
N VAL A 92 9.04 -4.35 0.57
CA VAL A 92 9.88 -3.79 1.63
C VAL A 92 9.45 -4.39 2.95
N LYS A 93 10.43 -4.87 3.73
CA LYS A 93 10.21 -5.41 5.08
C LYS A 93 11.08 -4.68 6.07
N ALA A 94 10.47 -4.02 7.05
CA ALA A 94 11.17 -3.45 8.18
C ALA A 94 10.98 -4.32 9.43
N LYS A 95 12.02 -4.42 10.26
CA LYS A 95 12.01 -5.20 11.50
C LYS A 95 12.55 -4.37 12.65
N PHE A 96 11.74 -4.21 13.69
CA PHE A 96 12.11 -3.53 14.94
C PHE A 96 12.12 -4.56 16.08
N ILE A 97 13.29 -4.84 16.63
CA ILE A 97 13.45 -5.78 17.75
C ILE A 97 13.30 -5.01 19.06
N VAL A 98 12.47 -5.52 19.98
CA VAL A 98 12.26 -4.93 21.30
C VAL A 98 13.58 -4.87 22.08
N GLY A 99 13.85 -3.70 22.67
CA GLY A 99 15.06 -3.45 23.45
C GLY A 99 16.33 -3.19 22.63
N GLN A 100 16.27 -3.20 21.30
CA GLN A 100 17.43 -2.92 20.45
C GLN A 100 17.42 -1.51 19.87
N LEU A 101 18.61 -0.90 19.78
CA LEU A 101 18.85 0.40 19.15
C LEU A 101 19.14 0.28 17.65
N ASN A 102 18.95 -0.90 17.06
CA ASN A 102 19.02 -1.08 15.62
C ASN A 102 17.71 -1.67 15.10
N TYR A 103 17.41 -1.36 13.85
CA TYR A 103 16.29 -1.92 13.11
C TYR A 103 16.77 -2.29 11.72
N LYS A 104 16.01 -3.15 11.02
CA LYS A 104 16.36 -3.58 9.67
C LYS A 104 15.34 -3.08 8.68
N ILE A 105 15.79 -2.73 7.47
CA ILE A 105 14.94 -2.53 6.29
C ILE A 105 15.52 -3.42 5.19
N GLY A 106 14.76 -4.41 4.75
CA GLY A 106 15.28 -5.49 3.92
C GLY A 106 16.42 -6.22 4.65
N GLY A 107 17.61 -6.20 4.03
CA GLY A 107 18.85 -6.74 4.62
C GLY A 107 19.67 -5.73 5.41
N ASP A 108 19.40 -4.43 5.26
CA ASP A 108 20.25 -3.37 5.79
C ASP A 108 19.93 -3.08 7.26
N VAL A 109 20.97 -2.76 8.02
CA VAL A 109 20.88 -2.43 9.45
C VAL A 109 21.01 -0.93 9.63
N TRP A 110 20.05 -0.37 10.34
CA TRP A 110 19.94 1.05 10.64
C TRP A 110 19.92 1.28 12.15
N LEU A 111 20.40 2.44 12.58
CA LEU A 111 20.47 2.81 14.00
C LEU A 111 19.31 3.72 14.42
N MET A 112 18.96 3.61 15.69
CA MET A 112 17.98 4.42 16.39
C MET A 112 18.58 4.93 17.69
N ASP A 113 18.05 6.04 18.19
CA ASP A 113 18.43 6.61 19.49
C ASP A 113 17.43 6.34 20.62
N ALA A 114 16.36 5.58 20.32
CA ALA A 114 15.44 5.05 21.32
C ALA A 114 15.02 3.63 20.92
N ALA A 115 14.98 2.72 21.90
CA ALA A 115 14.68 1.31 21.66
C ALA A 115 13.16 1.08 21.62
N PRO A 116 12.66 0.19 20.74
CA PRO A 116 11.29 -0.28 20.80
C PRO A 116 11.01 -1.01 22.11
N TYR A 117 9.78 -0.91 22.62
CA TYR A 117 9.35 -1.63 23.82
C TYR A 117 7.90 -2.07 23.71
N THR A 118 7.49 -2.99 24.58
CA THR A 118 6.10 -3.44 24.67
C THR A 118 5.40 -2.75 25.84
N PHE A 119 4.22 -2.20 25.60
CA PHE A 119 3.36 -1.61 26.62
C PHE A 119 1.89 -1.82 26.24
N ASN A 120 1.07 -2.32 27.18
CA ASN A 120 -0.34 -2.65 26.96
C ASN A 120 -0.57 -3.47 25.67
N ASP A 121 0.16 -4.57 25.49
CA ASP A 121 0.05 -5.47 24.33
C ASP A 121 0.26 -4.79 22.96
N ARG A 122 1.05 -3.72 22.95
CA ARG A 122 1.46 -2.99 21.76
C ARG A 122 2.96 -2.78 21.75
N THR A 123 3.58 -2.90 20.57
CA THR A 123 4.98 -2.56 20.37
C THR A 123 5.11 -1.09 20.00
N PHE A 124 5.70 -0.33 20.90
CA PHE A 124 6.02 1.07 20.74
C PHE A 124 7.33 1.22 20.00
N VAL A 125 7.34 2.02 18.94
CA VAL A 125 8.52 2.31 18.10
C VAL A 125 8.68 3.83 18.01
N PRO A 126 9.92 4.37 17.93
CA PRO A 126 10.08 5.81 17.76
C PRO A 126 9.58 6.22 16.37
N VAL A 127 8.66 7.19 16.36
CA VAL A 127 7.84 7.54 15.18
C VAL A 127 8.69 7.91 13.96
N ARG A 128 9.82 8.58 14.17
CA ARG A 128 10.74 8.97 13.10
C ARG A 128 11.31 7.76 12.35
N TYR A 129 11.81 6.77 13.07
CA TYR A 129 12.39 5.56 12.45
C TYR A 129 11.31 4.68 11.83
N LEU A 130 10.11 4.67 12.40
CA LEU A 130 8.95 4.04 11.77
C LEU A 130 8.61 4.71 10.44
N ALA A 131 8.66 6.05 10.35
CA ALA A 131 8.46 6.77 9.10
C ALA A 131 9.56 6.45 8.07
N TYR A 132 10.84 6.41 8.48
CA TYR A 132 11.94 5.99 7.61
C TYR A 132 11.74 4.57 7.08
N ALA A 133 11.32 3.64 7.94
CA ALA A 133 10.99 2.27 7.57
C ALA A 133 9.83 2.16 6.56
N LEU A 134 8.99 3.19 6.46
CA LEU A 134 7.91 3.32 5.49
C LEU A 134 8.33 4.10 4.23
N GLY A 135 9.63 4.38 4.05
CA GLY A 135 10.17 5.15 2.93
C GLY A 135 9.91 6.65 3.00
N ILE A 136 9.55 7.17 4.17
CA ILE A 136 9.26 8.60 4.38
C ILE A 136 10.51 9.26 4.91
N ASN A 137 11.13 10.16 4.16
CA ASN A 137 12.32 10.90 4.61
C ASN A 137 11.94 12.10 5.51
N ASP A 138 12.94 12.84 5.98
CA ASP A 138 12.74 14.00 6.87
C ASP A 138 11.80 15.08 6.31
N SER A 139 11.73 15.26 4.99
CA SER A 139 10.80 16.24 4.40
C SER A 139 9.33 15.89 4.63
N GLY A 140 9.03 14.59 4.78
CA GLY A 140 7.72 14.08 5.11
C GLY A 140 7.43 14.04 6.61
N ILE A 141 8.33 14.50 7.48
CA ILE A 141 8.16 14.45 8.94
C ILE A 141 8.28 15.86 9.53
N GLN A 142 7.19 16.37 10.09
CA GLN A 142 7.15 17.70 10.69
C GLN A 142 6.76 17.63 12.16
N TRP A 143 7.48 18.39 12.98
CA TRP A 143 7.17 18.58 14.40
C TRP A 143 6.66 19.99 14.66
N ASN A 144 5.48 20.07 15.28
CA ASN A 144 4.92 21.32 15.78
C ASN A 144 5.05 21.33 17.31
N SER A 145 6.12 21.97 17.81
CA SER A 145 6.41 22.02 19.24
C SER A 145 5.33 22.69 20.08
N PRO A 146 4.72 23.84 19.68
CA PRO A 146 3.64 24.45 20.45
C PRO A 146 2.42 23.54 20.65
N LYS A 147 2.13 22.67 19.68
CA LYS A 147 0.98 21.75 19.72
C LYS A 147 1.32 20.35 20.22
N ASN A 148 2.60 20.07 20.45
CA ASN A 148 3.12 18.71 20.62
C ASN A 148 2.58 17.73 19.56
N GLU A 149 2.60 18.17 18.30
CA GLU A 149 1.99 17.48 17.17
C GLU A 149 3.06 17.03 16.16
N VAL A 150 3.05 15.73 15.81
CA VAL A 150 3.78 15.21 14.65
C VAL A 150 2.84 15.18 13.46
N THR A 151 3.30 15.68 12.32
CA THR A 151 2.67 15.47 11.02
C THR A 151 3.60 14.60 10.17
N ILE A 152 3.08 13.52 9.62
CA ILE A 152 3.78 12.62 8.70
C ILE A 152 3.03 12.63 7.38
N THR A 153 3.74 12.85 6.28
CA THR A 153 3.15 12.92 4.93
C THR A 153 3.91 12.00 3.97
N LYS A 154 3.16 11.19 3.24
CA LYS A 154 3.65 10.38 2.11
C LYS A 154 2.59 10.36 1.03
N ASP A 155 2.96 10.69 -0.20
CA ASP A 155 2.04 10.76 -1.34
C ASP A 155 0.79 11.60 -1.01
N ASN A 156 -0.41 11.00 -1.10
CA ASN A 156 -1.70 11.63 -0.78
C ASN A 156 -2.19 11.35 0.64
N THR A 157 -1.32 10.85 1.52
CA THR A 157 -1.65 10.48 2.90
C THR A 157 -0.95 11.42 3.88
N THR A 158 -1.73 12.07 4.73
CA THR A 158 -1.26 12.90 5.84
C THR A 158 -1.76 12.32 7.16
N VAL A 159 -0.84 11.98 8.06
CA VAL A 159 -1.11 11.53 9.41
C VAL A 159 -0.73 12.62 10.39
N LYS A 160 -1.65 13.02 11.28
CA LYS A 160 -1.36 13.93 12.39
C LYS A 160 -1.64 13.28 13.72
N LEU A 161 -0.75 13.52 14.66
CA LEU A 161 -0.66 12.86 15.95
C LEU A 161 -0.33 13.92 17.00
N THR A 162 -1.03 13.92 18.13
CA THR A 162 -0.64 14.71 19.30
C THR A 162 -0.37 13.79 20.47
N THR A 163 0.65 14.06 21.29
CA THR A 163 0.92 13.27 22.51
C THR A 163 -0.11 13.49 23.63
N ALA A 164 -0.94 14.53 23.50
CA ALA A 164 -1.93 14.92 24.50
C ALA A 164 -3.27 14.15 24.42
N LYS A 165 -3.51 13.39 23.35
CA LYS A 165 -4.80 12.73 23.10
C LYS A 165 -4.61 11.33 22.53
N SER A 166 -5.51 10.41 22.87
CA SER A 166 -5.63 9.08 22.21
C SER A 166 -6.28 9.18 20.83
N ILE A 167 -6.00 10.24 20.06
CA ILE A 167 -6.60 10.49 18.75
C ILE A 167 -5.51 10.89 17.77
N MET A 168 -5.47 10.16 16.67
CA MET A 168 -4.73 10.44 15.45
C MET A 168 -5.72 10.94 14.39
N THR A 169 -5.25 11.66 13.37
CA THR A 169 -6.04 11.90 12.17
C THR A 169 -5.30 11.37 10.95
N VAL A 170 -6.03 10.72 10.04
CA VAL A 170 -5.54 10.26 8.73
C VAL A 170 -6.37 10.97 7.68
N ASN A 171 -5.73 11.82 6.87
CA ASN A 171 -6.41 12.67 5.89
C ASN A 171 -7.58 13.47 6.49
N GLY A 172 -7.36 14.01 7.70
CA GLY A 172 -8.35 14.77 8.46
C GLY A 172 -9.44 13.95 9.15
N LYS A 173 -9.52 12.63 8.91
CA LYS A 173 -10.47 11.74 9.59
C LYS A 173 -9.89 11.24 10.91
N PRO A 174 -10.62 11.35 12.03
CA PRO A 174 -10.11 10.91 13.33
C PRO A 174 -10.03 9.38 13.42
N VAL A 175 -8.99 8.90 14.08
CA VAL A 175 -8.73 7.50 14.44
C VAL A 175 -8.45 7.46 15.94
N VAL A 176 -9.24 6.70 16.68
CA VAL A 176 -9.06 6.52 18.12
C VAL A 176 -7.98 5.47 18.36
N LEU A 177 -6.98 5.85 19.15
CA LEU A 177 -5.91 4.96 19.58
C LEU A 177 -6.36 4.22 20.84
N ASP A 178 -6.09 2.93 20.89
CA ASP A 178 -6.32 2.09 22.08
C ASP A 178 -5.28 2.33 23.18
N VAL A 179 -4.10 2.85 22.83
CA VAL A 179 -3.04 3.25 23.75
C VAL A 179 -2.50 4.62 23.36
N MET A 180 -2.26 5.47 24.37
CA MET A 180 -1.74 6.82 24.16
C MET A 180 -0.30 6.81 23.64
N PRO A 181 0.07 7.78 22.78
CA PRO A 181 1.47 8.04 22.45
C PRO A 181 2.26 8.39 23.71
N GLN A 182 3.52 7.97 23.78
CA GLN A 182 4.40 8.25 24.91
C GLN A 182 5.62 9.06 24.48
N ILE A 183 6.20 9.81 25.41
CA ILE A 183 7.51 10.43 25.22
C ILE A 183 8.50 9.67 26.10
N VAL A 184 9.48 9.03 25.47
CA VAL A 184 10.57 8.30 26.14
C VAL A 184 11.88 8.80 25.56
N ASP A 185 12.81 9.22 26.43
CA ASP A 185 14.13 9.75 26.04
C ASP A 185 14.07 10.88 24.98
N GLY A 186 13.05 11.75 25.07
CA GLY A 186 12.86 12.84 24.12
C GLY A 186 12.39 12.39 22.72
N ARG A 187 11.92 11.15 22.60
CA ARG A 187 11.34 10.58 21.38
C ARG A 187 9.86 10.26 21.58
N ILE A 188 9.07 10.53 20.55
CA ILE A 188 7.66 10.15 20.52
C ILE A 188 7.59 8.69 20.10
N MET A 189 6.99 7.90 20.96
CA MET A 189 6.83 6.47 20.85
C MET A 189 5.35 6.17 20.62
N LEU A 190 5.08 5.31 19.63
CA LEU A 190 3.71 4.93 19.26
C LEU A 190 3.62 3.44 18.95
N PRO A 191 2.44 2.82 19.15
CA PRO A 191 2.18 1.50 18.60
C PRO A 191 2.43 1.50 17.08
N ALA A 192 3.36 0.66 16.63
CA ALA A 192 3.82 0.67 15.24
C ALA A 192 2.68 0.50 14.22
N ARG A 193 1.69 -0.33 14.58
CA ARG A 193 0.51 -0.64 13.75
C ARG A 193 -0.26 0.61 13.32
N TRP A 194 -0.53 1.53 14.24
CA TRP A 194 -1.39 2.69 13.94
C TRP A 194 -0.82 3.58 12.84
N ILE A 195 0.49 3.79 12.83
CA ILE A 195 1.15 4.60 11.80
C ILE A 195 1.36 3.78 10.53
N ALA A 196 1.82 2.53 10.64
CA ALA A 196 2.08 1.68 9.47
C ALA A 196 0.82 1.43 8.63
N GLU A 197 -0.30 1.08 9.26
CA GLU A 197 -1.56 0.82 8.54
C GLU A 197 -2.15 2.09 7.91
N ALA A 198 -1.93 3.27 8.53
CA ALA A 198 -2.33 4.54 7.94
C ALA A 198 -1.64 4.80 6.59
N PHE A 199 -0.43 4.26 6.39
CA PHE A 199 0.33 4.31 5.13
C PHE A 199 0.21 3.04 4.30
N GLY A 200 -0.74 2.16 4.59
CA GLY A 200 -1.03 0.96 3.80
C GLY A 200 -0.05 -0.21 4.01
N ALA A 201 0.74 -0.18 5.08
CA ALA A 201 1.61 -1.29 5.45
C ALA A 201 0.90 -2.28 6.40
N GLU A 202 1.26 -3.55 6.28
CA GLU A 202 0.83 -4.63 7.16
C GLU A 202 1.82 -4.78 8.33
N VAL A 203 1.30 -5.15 9.52
CA VAL A 203 2.12 -5.27 10.74
C VAL A 203 1.90 -6.61 11.43
N TYR A 204 3.01 -7.32 11.66
CA TYR A 204 3.03 -8.65 12.28
C TYR A 204 3.95 -8.69 13.49
N TRP A 205 3.59 -9.49 14.48
CA TRP A 205 4.44 -9.80 15.62
C TRP A 205 5.20 -11.10 15.36
N ASN A 206 6.53 -11.07 15.52
CA ASN A 206 7.36 -12.27 15.57
C ASN A 206 7.79 -12.51 17.02
N ALA A 207 7.20 -13.52 17.64
CA ALA A 207 7.46 -13.87 19.03
C ALA A 207 8.85 -14.49 19.26
N GLU A 208 9.37 -15.24 18.30
CA GLU A 208 10.69 -15.90 18.40
C GLU A 208 11.82 -14.87 18.44
N GLU A 209 11.69 -13.81 17.64
CA GLU A 209 12.66 -12.72 17.57
C GLU A 209 12.30 -11.53 18.47
N ASN A 210 11.19 -11.60 19.20
CA ASN A 210 10.65 -10.49 20.01
C ASN A 210 10.59 -9.17 19.21
N SER A 211 10.05 -9.23 18.00
CA SER A 211 10.12 -8.13 17.03
C SER A 211 8.79 -7.84 16.34
N VAL A 212 8.60 -6.57 15.97
CA VAL A 212 7.51 -6.15 15.09
C VAL A 212 8.04 -6.03 13.66
N ILE A 213 7.33 -6.66 12.72
CA ILE A 213 7.62 -6.64 11.29
C ILE A 213 6.59 -5.75 10.61
N ILE A 214 7.06 -4.81 9.79
CA ILE A 214 6.23 -3.95 8.95
C ILE A 214 6.53 -4.31 7.50
N GLN A 215 5.50 -4.54 6.71
CA GLN A 215 5.64 -4.98 5.32
C GLN A 215 4.72 -4.17 4.40
N TYR A 216 5.24 -3.72 3.26
CA TYR A 216 4.44 -3.08 2.21
C TYR A 216 5.05 -3.35 0.83
N ARG A 217 4.26 -3.11 -0.22
CA ARG A 217 4.73 -3.16 -1.60
C ARG A 217 5.09 -1.76 -2.07
N GLU A 218 6.24 -1.64 -2.71
CA GLU A 218 6.74 -0.39 -3.29
C GLU A 218 6.94 -0.57 -4.80
N LYS A 219 6.48 0.41 -5.58
CA LYS A 219 6.64 0.39 -7.03
C LYS A 219 8.12 0.62 -7.37
N ILE A 220 8.68 -0.26 -8.20
CA ILE A 220 9.99 -0.10 -8.81
C ILE A 220 9.87 1.02 -9.84
N ILE A 221 10.42 2.19 -9.48
CA ILE A 221 10.55 3.31 -10.41
C ILE A 221 11.90 3.12 -11.11
N ASN A 222 11.87 2.58 -12.33
CA ASN A 222 13.04 2.66 -13.20
C ASN A 222 13.16 4.14 -13.61
N SER A 223 14.21 4.83 -13.15
CA SER A 223 14.53 6.14 -13.70
C SER A 223 14.86 5.96 -15.18
N GLU A 224 14.04 6.55 -16.05
CA GLU A 224 14.43 6.74 -17.45
C GLU A 224 15.71 7.62 -17.45
N GLU A 225 16.81 7.08 -17.97
CA GLU A 225 18.01 7.86 -18.33
C GLU A 225 17.74 8.70 -19.60
#